data_AF-A0A838DLJ5-F1
#
_entry.id   AF-A0A838DLJ5-F1
#
_cell.length_a   1.000
_cell.length_b   1.000
_cell.length_c   1.000
_cell.angle_alpha   90.00
_cell.angle_beta   90.00
_cell.angle_gamma   90.00
#
_symmetry.space_group_name_H-M   'P 1'
#
loop_
_entity.id
_entity.type
_entity.pdbx_description
1 polymer ?
#
loop_
_entity_poly.entity_id
_entity_poly.type
_entity_poly.pdbx_seq_one_letter_code
_entity_poly.pdbx_strand_id
1 'polypeptide(L)'
;MVNRDYLLRMIEQFTRAIARIIFLREANRQQDALIFIDDFFRQSLGLGSSQINSASEDMLLALVTSMGTLNVEKCLLIALLLKAEGDIYEDLEKPNESYHRYLKSLFLFLHALLHEESSGAIKESPYFVETEEILARLDAYELPVKTKRQVMEYYEKTGRYASAEDLLFELVETEPANAGVFAQGQAFYARLQQKSDADLVAGNFSRAEVEEGQEQLAQLEE
;
A
#
# COMPACT_ATOMS: atom_id res chain seq x y z
N MET A 1 -3.11 -30.42 6.29
CA MET A 1 -4.30 -30.20 7.13
C MET A 1 -4.07 -29.06 8.12
N VAL A 2 -3.08 -29.15 9.02
CA VAL A 2 -2.81 -28.13 10.07
C VAL A 2 -2.69 -26.68 9.57
N ASN A 3 -2.06 -26.45 8.41
CA ASN A 3 -1.85 -25.09 7.90
C ASN A 3 -3.15 -24.41 7.40
N ARG A 4 -4.08 -25.20 6.82
CA ARG A 4 -5.37 -24.68 6.34
C ARG A 4 -6.32 -24.34 7.50
N ASP A 5 -6.32 -25.18 8.53
CA ASP A 5 -7.12 -24.94 9.74
C ASP A 5 -6.60 -23.74 10.52
N TYR A 6 -5.27 -23.54 10.56
CA TYR A 6 -4.66 -22.34 11.15
C TYR A 6 -5.07 -21.07 10.41
N LEU A 7 -4.96 -21.05 9.07
CA LEU A 7 -5.34 -19.90 8.26
C LEU A 7 -6.83 -19.54 8.42
N LEU A 8 -7.72 -20.53 8.39
CA LEU A 8 -9.16 -20.29 8.58
C LEU A 8 -9.47 -19.71 9.97
N ARG A 9 -8.83 -20.24 11.02
CA ARG A 9 -8.98 -19.71 12.38
C ARG A 9 -8.44 -18.28 12.50
N MET A 10 -7.33 -17.98 11.83
CA MET A 10 -6.77 -16.64 11.79
C MET A 10 -7.73 -15.67 11.10
N ILE A 11 -8.21 -16.01 9.90
CA ILE A 11 -9.19 -15.19 9.17
C ILE A 11 -10.42 -14.93 10.04
N GLU A 12 -11.01 -15.97 10.65
CA GLU A 12 -12.18 -15.82 11.51
C GLU A 12 -11.92 -14.90 12.72
N GLN A 13 -10.76 -15.04 13.37
CA GLN A 13 -10.38 -14.18 14.50
C GLN A 13 -10.27 -12.71 14.10
N PHE A 14 -9.62 -12.44 12.97
CA PHE A 14 -9.46 -11.07 12.48
C PHE A 14 -10.77 -10.49 11.96
N THR A 15 -11.62 -11.26 11.26
CA THR A 15 -12.95 -10.78 10.85
C THR A 15 -13.78 -10.36 12.06
N ARG A 16 -13.76 -11.15 13.15
CA ARG A 16 -14.44 -10.79 14.40
C ARG A 16 -13.83 -9.54 15.04
N ALA A 17 -12.51 -9.38 14.99
CA ALA A 17 -11.82 -8.21 15.51
C ALA A 17 -12.23 -6.94 14.73
N ILE A 18 -12.21 -6.98 13.40
CA ILE A 18 -12.63 -5.87 12.54
C ILE A 18 -14.10 -5.50 12.78
N ALA A 19 -15.00 -6.49 12.82
CA ALA A 19 -16.41 -6.24 13.13
C ALA A 19 -16.60 -5.57 14.50
N ARG A 20 -15.80 -5.98 15.49
CA ARG A 20 -15.81 -5.37 16.83
C ARG A 20 -15.32 -3.93 16.81
N ILE A 21 -14.26 -3.64 16.04
CA ILE A 21 -13.70 -2.29 15.89
C ILE A 21 -14.73 -1.37 15.23
N ILE A 22 -15.36 -1.80 14.14
CA ILE A 22 -16.43 -1.05 13.45
C ILE A 22 -17.56 -0.72 14.43
N PHE A 23 -18.04 -1.71 15.18
CA PHE A 23 -19.09 -1.50 16.17
C PHE A 23 -18.69 -0.48 17.26
N LEU A 24 -17.45 -0.55 17.77
CA LEU A 24 -16.97 0.39 18.78
C LEU A 24 -16.85 1.82 18.22
N ARG A 25 -16.39 1.95 16.97
CA ARG A 25 -16.30 3.23 16.26
C ARG A 25 -17.68 3.84 16.05
N GLU A 26 -18.65 3.09 15.54
CA GLU A 26 -20.05 3.54 15.35
C GLU A 26 -20.72 3.94 16.67
N ALA A 27 -20.36 3.27 17.77
CA ALA A 27 -20.85 3.61 19.10
C ALA A 27 -20.16 4.83 19.74
N ASN A 28 -19.30 5.55 19.01
CA ASN A 28 -18.46 6.65 19.53
C ASN A 28 -17.60 6.25 20.73
N ARG A 29 -17.06 5.02 20.69
CA ARG A 29 -16.15 4.46 21.70
C ARG A 29 -14.74 4.30 21.14
N GLN A 30 -14.21 5.37 20.57
CA GLN A 30 -12.90 5.38 19.89
C GLN A 30 -11.76 4.91 20.80
N GLN A 31 -11.74 5.35 22.07
CA GLN A 31 -10.70 4.92 23.01
C GLN A 31 -10.75 3.42 23.30
N ASP A 32 -11.96 2.85 23.43
CA ASP A 32 -12.11 1.41 23.63
C ASP A 32 -11.71 0.63 22.39
N ALA A 33 -11.94 1.18 21.19
CA ALA A 33 -11.49 0.58 19.94
C ALA A 33 -9.96 0.56 19.85
N LEU A 34 -9.28 1.65 20.22
CA LEU A 34 -7.82 1.72 20.26
C LEU A 34 -7.23 0.73 21.27
N ILE A 35 -7.80 0.64 22.48
CA ILE A 35 -7.37 -0.34 23.50
C ILE A 35 -7.53 -1.76 22.95
N PHE A 36 -8.68 -2.05 22.33
CA PHE A 36 -8.94 -3.36 21.74
C PHE A 36 -7.93 -3.72 20.63
N ILE A 37 -7.60 -2.76 19.75
CA ILE A 37 -6.60 -2.96 18.69
C ILE A 37 -5.21 -3.25 19.31
N ASP A 38 -4.78 -2.48 20.30
CA ASP A 38 -3.49 -2.69 20.99
C ASP A 38 -3.42 -4.09 21.63
N ASP A 39 -4.47 -4.49 22.36
CA ASP A 39 -4.55 -5.81 22.98
C ASP A 39 -4.54 -6.92 21.94
N PHE A 40 -5.26 -6.73 20.82
CA PHE A 40 -5.30 -7.72 19.74
C PHE A 40 -3.93 -7.88 19.07
N PHE A 41 -3.20 -6.79 18.85
CA PHE A 41 -1.82 -6.84 18.35
C PHE A 41 -0.88 -7.56 19.32
N ARG A 42 -0.99 -7.28 20.63
CA ARG A 42 -0.16 -7.97 21.64
C ARG A 42 -0.41 -9.47 21.66
N GLN A 43 -1.68 -9.88 21.56
CA GLN A 43 -2.06 -11.29 21.56
C GLN A 43 -1.63 -12.01 20.26
N SER A 44 -1.72 -11.32 19.12
CA SER A 44 -1.50 -11.94 17.80
C SER A 44 -0.04 -11.89 17.33
N LEU A 45 0.67 -10.82 17.68
CA LEU A 45 2.02 -10.52 17.20
C LEU A 45 3.06 -10.37 18.32
N GLY A 46 2.63 -10.32 19.58
CA GLY A 46 3.52 -10.09 20.73
C GLY A 46 3.97 -8.64 20.90
N LEU A 47 3.42 -7.71 20.10
CA LEU A 47 3.79 -6.29 20.09
C LEU A 47 2.54 -5.44 20.22
N GLY A 48 2.63 -4.31 20.94
CA GLY A 48 1.57 -3.31 20.97
C GLY A 48 1.49 -2.50 19.67
N SER A 49 0.37 -1.81 19.48
CA SER A 49 0.10 -0.99 18.30
C SER A 49 1.15 0.09 18.09
N SER A 50 1.56 0.77 19.18
CA SER A 50 2.61 1.79 19.12
C SER A 50 3.95 1.23 18.64
N GLN A 51 4.30 0.02 19.06
CA GLN A 51 5.54 -0.65 18.63
C GLN A 51 5.48 -1.01 17.15
N ILE A 52 4.34 -1.54 16.68
CA ILE A 52 4.11 -1.87 15.27
C ILE A 52 4.20 -0.60 14.42
N ASN A 53 3.55 0.49 14.83
CA ASN A 53 3.61 1.75 14.08
C ASN A 53 5.04 2.33 14.03
N SER A 54 5.83 2.17 15.09
CA SER A 54 7.23 2.62 15.14
C SER A 54 8.24 1.69 14.46
N ALA A 55 7.83 0.46 14.10
CA ALA A 55 8.73 -0.53 13.52
C ALA A 55 9.19 -0.11 12.11
N SER A 56 10.40 -0.51 11.73
CA SER A 56 10.85 -0.37 10.34
C SER A 56 10.00 -1.25 9.42
N GLU A 57 9.94 -0.87 8.15
CA GLU A 57 9.30 -1.66 7.09
C GLU A 57 9.85 -3.10 7.04
N ASP A 58 11.18 -3.26 7.09
CA ASP A 58 11.84 -4.57 7.12
C ASP A 58 11.43 -5.41 8.34
N MET A 59 11.29 -4.77 9.52
CA MET A 59 10.82 -5.46 10.72
C MET A 59 9.35 -5.89 10.59
N LEU A 60 8.50 -5.04 10.02
CA LEU A 60 7.11 -5.41 9.76
C LEU A 60 7.00 -6.60 8.81
N LEU A 61 7.79 -6.60 7.73
CA LEU A 61 7.86 -7.74 6.81
C LEU A 61 8.38 -9.01 7.49
N ALA A 62 9.36 -8.90 8.38
CA ALA A 62 9.86 -10.03 9.15
C ALA A 62 8.78 -10.63 10.09
N LEU A 63 7.88 -9.81 10.64
CA LEU A 63 6.76 -10.30 11.49
C LEU A 63 5.72 -11.11 10.71
N VAL A 64 5.59 -10.87 9.41
CA VAL A 64 4.64 -11.56 8.53
C VAL A 64 5.30 -12.60 7.63
N THR A 65 6.61 -12.73 7.68
CA THR A 65 7.36 -13.74 6.93
C THR A 65 7.68 -14.94 7.82
N SER A 66 7.43 -16.14 7.33
CA SER A 66 7.76 -17.39 8.03
C SER A 66 8.58 -18.30 7.13
N MET A 67 9.72 -18.80 7.61
CA MET A 67 10.62 -19.68 6.85
C MET A 67 11.01 -19.13 5.46
N GLY A 68 11.10 -17.80 5.33
CA GLY A 68 11.44 -17.13 4.07
C GLY A 68 10.26 -16.93 3.11
N THR A 69 9.04 -17.31 3.49
CA THR A 69 7.83 -17.10 2.70
C THR A 69 6.94 -16.05 3.36
N LEU A 70 6.50 -15.06 2.59
CA LEU A 70 5.55 -14.05 3.05
C LEU A 70 4.19 -14.72 3.32
N ASN A 71 3.64 -14.50 4.52
CA ASN A 71 2.26 -14.82 4.81
C ASN A 71 1.38 -13.64 4.38
N VAL A 72 0.93 -13.69 3.12
CA VAL A 72 0.16 -12.63 2.46
C VAL A 72 -1.11 -12.31 3.26
N GLU A 73 -1.81 -13.34 3.75
CA GLU A 73 -3.04 -13.16 4.53
C GLU A 73 -2.77 -12.42 5.84
N LYS A 74 -1.74 -12.79 6.59
CA LYS A 74 -1.35 -12.10 7.82
C LYS A 74 -0.91 -10.66 7.53
N CYS A 75 -0.22 -10.43 6.43
CA CYS A 75 0.18 -9.10 5.97
C CYS A 75 -1.05 -8.19 5.76
N LEU A 76 -2.02 -8.66 4.96
CA LEU A 76 -3.25 -7.94 4.65
C LEU A 76 -4.11 -7.69 5.90
N LEU A 77 -4.16 -8.67 6.80
CA LEU A 77 -4.89 -8.55 8.06
C LEU A 77 -4.28 -7.53 9.04
N ILE A 78 -2.95 -7.41 9.10
CA ILE A 78 -2.29 -6.36 9.88
C ILE A 78 -2.52 -4.99 9.23
N ALA A 79 -2.45 -4.92 7.90
CA ALA A 79 -2.75 -3.69 7.16
C ALA A 79 -4.16 -3.18 7.50
N LEU A 80 -5.18 -4.05 7.47
CA LEU A 80 -6.55 -3.69 7.86
C LEU A 80 -6.67 -3.12 9.27
N LEU A 81 -5.96 -3.70 10.26
CA LEU A 81 -6.00 -3.19 11.64
C LEU A 81 -5.33 -1.81 11.75
N LEU A 82 -4.21 -1.60 11.05
CA LEU A 82 -3.55 -0.30 11.00
C LEU A 82 -4.42 0.74 10.31
N LYS A 83 -5.07 0.41 9.19
CA LYS A 83 -6.08 1.27 8.56
C LYS A 83 -7.18 1.64 9.56
N ALA A 84 -7.76 0.64 10.22
CA ALA A 84 -8.83 0.88 11.18
C ALA A 84 -8.38 1.76 12.36
N GLU A 85 -7.13 1.62 12.81
CA GLU A 85 -6.55 2.53 13.81
C GLU A 85 -6.39 3.95 13.27
N GLY A 86 -5.95 4.11 12.01
CA GLY A 86 -5.89 5.39 11.31
C GLY A 86 -7.26 6.07 11.25
N ASP A 87 -8.28 5.33 10.81
CA ASP A 87 -9.69 5.78 10.75
C ASP A 87 -10.17 6.31 12.11
N ILE A 88 -9.81 5.64 13.21
CA ILE A 88 -10.18 6.08 14.56
C ILE A 88 -9.43 7.35 14.96
N TYR A 89 -8.15 7.48 14.59
CA TYR A 89 -7.39 8.70 14.87
C TYR A 89 -7.91 9.89 14.05
N GLU A 90 -8.37 9.66 12.83
CA GLU A 90 -9.03 10.68 12.01
C GLU A 90 -10.35 11.15 12.66
N ASP A 91 -11.20 10.22 13.14
CA ASP A 91 -12.42 10.56 13.90
C ASP A 91 -12.12 11.37 15.17
N LEU A 92 -10.93 11.18 15.76
CA LEU A 92 -10.46 11.90 16.94
C LEU A 92 -9.75 13.23 16.60
N GLU A 93 -9.77 13.65 15.33
CA GLU A 93 -9.10 14.86 14.83
C GLU A 93 -7.58 14.85 15.11
N LYS A 94 -6.97 13.68 14.98
CA LYS A 94 -5.52 13.45 15.16
C LYS A 94 -4.85 13.06 13.85
N PRO A 95 -4.68 14.03 12.92
CA PRO A 95 -4.24 13.75 11.55
C PRO A 95 -2.81 13.21 11.48
N ASN A 96 -1.91 13.62 12.38
CA ASN A 96 -0.53 13.12 12.40
C ASN A 96 -0.49 11.64 12.77
N GLU A 97 -1.25 11.24 13.80
CA GLU A 97 -1.37 9.86 14.21
C GLU A 97 -1.98 9.03 13.09
N SER A 98 -3.08 9.51 12.50
CA SER A 98 -3.75 8.88 11.36
C SER A 98 -2.81 8.65 10.18
N TYR A 99 -2.06 9.68 9.78
CA TYR A 99 -1.10 9.64 8.67
C TYR A 99 -0.09 8.50 8.81
N HIS A 100 0.53 8.36 9.99
CA HIS A 100 1.52 7.30 10.21
C HIS A 100 0.91 5.89 10.10
N ARG A 101 -0.35 5.72 10.53
CA ARG A 101 -1.05 4.43 10.45
C ARG A 101 -1.39 4.09 9.01
N TYR A 102 -1.89 5.07 8.26
CA TYR A 102 -2.16 4.92 6.84
C TYR A 102 -0.90 4.60 6.04
N LEU A 103 0.23 5.25 6.30
CA LEU A 103 1.48 4.91 5.63
C LEU A 103 1.90 3.45 5.86
N LYS A 104 1.84 2.98 7.12
CA LYS A 104 2.19 1.59 7.44
C LYS A 104 1.20 0.59 6.84
N SER A 105 -0.08 0.93 6.86
CA SER A 105 -1.12 0.14 6.23
C SER A 105 -0.92 0.05 4.72
N LEU A 106 -0.67 1.18 4.06
CA LEU A 106 -0.43 1.26 2.62
C LEU A 106 0.78 0.41 2.24
N PHE A 107 1.89 0.56 2.97
CA PHE A 107 3.09 -0.23 2.75
C PHE A 107 2.80 -1.74 2.74
N LEU A 108 2.05 -2.25 3.73
CA LEU A 108 1.71 -3.68 3.81
C LEU A 108 0.73 -4.12 2.72
N PHE A 109 -0.27 -3.30 2.40
CA PHE A 109 -1.18 -3.58 1.28
C PHE A 109 -0.45 -3.65 -0.05
N LEU A 110 0.37 -2.64 -0.37
CA LEU A 110 1.15 -2.62 -1.60
C LEU A 110 2.11 -3.80 -1.64
N HIS A 111 2.80 -4.12 -0.54
CA HIS A 111 3.72 -5.26 -0.50
C HIS A 111 2.99 -6.59 -0.77
N ALA A 112 1.80 -6.78 -0.19
CA ALA A 112 0.99 -7.98 -0.43
C ALA A 112 0.45 -8.05 -1.87
N LEU A 113 -0.11 -6.96 -2.39
CA LEU A 113 -0.71 -6.90 -3.72
C LEU A 113 0.33 -6.99 -4.84
N LEU A 114 1.49 -6.35 -4.67
CA LEU A 114 2.57 -6.38 -5.67
C LEU A 114 3.33 -7.71 -5.67
N HIS A 115 3.26 -8.49 -4.58
CA HIS A 115 3.79 -9.84 -4.52
C HIS A 115 3.03 -10.81 -5.43
N GLU A 116 1.77 -10.52 -5.75
CA GLU A 116 1.02 -11.28 -6.75
C GLU A 116 1.52 -10.91 -8.16
N GLU A 117 2.00 -11.91 -8.91
CA GLU A 117 2.62 -11.69 -10.23
C GLU A 117 1.64 -11.21 -11.30
N SER A 118 0.33 -11.31 -11.08
CA SER A 118 -0.70 -11.04 -12.09
C SER A 118 -1.40 -9.69 -11.90
N SER A 119 -1.16 -8.74 -12.81
CA SER A 119 -1.77 -7.39 -12.83
C SER A 119 -3.32 -7.38 -12.78
N GLY A 120 -3.97 -8.40 -13.36
CA GLY A 120 -5.44 -8.53 -13.33
C GLY A 120 -5.99 -8.91 -11.94
N ALA A 121 -5.20 -9.63 -11.14
CA ALA A 121 -5.64 -10.09 -9.82
C ALA A 121 -5.72 -8.94 -8.80
N ILE A 122 -4.91 -7.89 -8.96
CA ILE A 122 -4.87 -6.77 -8.01
C ILE A 122 -6.23 -6.06 -7.91
N LYS A 123 -6.88 -5.77 -9.05
CA LYS A 123 -8.21 -5.12 -9.07
C LYS A 123 -9.32 -6.02 -8.54
N GLU A 124 -9.14 -7.33 -8.63
CA GLU A 124 -10.09 -8.33 -8.14
C GLU A 124 -9.86 -8.65 -6.64
N SER A 125 -8.75 -8.18 -6.08
CA SER A 125 -8.43 -8.37 -4.68
C SER A 125 -9.48 -7.73 -3.79
N PRO A 126 -9.95 -8.43 -2.73
CA PRO A 126 -10.91 -7.87 -1.79
C PRO A 126 -10.34 -6.67 -1.01
N TYR A 127 -9.03 -6.41 -1.08
CA TYR A 127 -8.35 -5.31 -0.40
C TYR A 127 -8.05 -4.11 -1.32
N PHE A 128 -8.48 -4.17 -2.58
CA PHE A 128 -8.30 -3.09 -3.54
C PHE A 128 -8.97 -1.80 -3.05
N VAL A 129 -10.22 -1.89 -2.59
CA VAL A 129 -10.99 -0.74 -2.11
C VAL A 129 -10.31 -0.06 -0.92
N GLU A 130 -9.83 -0.84 0.05
CA GLU A 130 -9.15 -0.33 1.22
C GLU A 130 -7.83 0.35 0.87
N THR A 131 -7.11 -0.18 -0.13
CA THR A 131 -5.87 0.43 -0.63
C THR A 131 -6.17 1.77 -1.31
N GLU A 132 -7.19 1.84 -2.15
CA GLU A 132 -7.63 3.09 -2.80
C GLU A 132 -8.11 4.15 -1.80
N GLU A 133 -8.86 3.74 -0.78
CA GLU A 133 -9.29 4.66 0.28
C GLU A 133 -8.11 5.27 1.04
N ILE A 134 -7.07 4.47 1.33
CA ILE A 134 -5.86 4.99 1.99
C ILE A 134 -5.11 5.95 1.07
N LEU A 135 -4.97 5.61 -0.22
CA LEU A 135 -4.34 6.50 -1.20
C LEU A 135 -5.07 7.84 -1.29
N ALA A 136 -6.41 7.83 -1.35
CA ALA A 136 -7.21 9.05 -1.37
C ALA A 136 -7.03 9.91 -0.10
N ARG A 137 -6.87 9.29 1.08
CA ARG A 137 -6.61 10.02 2.33
C ARG A 137 -5.17 10.57 2.39
N LEU A 138 -4.22 9.85 1.79
CA LEU A 138 -2.81 10.24 1.77
C LEU A 138 -2.48 11.25 0.65
N ASP A 139 -3.37 11.47 -0.32
CA ASP A 139 -3.20 12.42 -1.43
C ASP A 139 -2.91 13.86 -0.96
N ALA A 140 -3.45 14.23 0.21
CA ALA A 140 -3.20 15.55 0.81
C ALA A 140 -1.80 15.69 1.45
N TYR A 141 -0.98 14.64 1.44
CA TYR A 141 0.29 14.58 2.15
C TYR A 141 1.44 14.23 1.20
N GLU A 142 2.61 14.79 1.51
CA GLU A 142 3.85 14.43 0.83
C GLU A 142 4.29 13.02 1.23
N LEU A 143 4.28 12.09 0.28
CA LEU A 143 4.66 10.70 0.52
C LEU A 143 6.18 10.53 0.56
N PRO A 144 6.71 9.67 1.45
CA PRO A 144 8.11 9.29 1.41
C PRO A 144 8.50 8.69 0.04
N VAL A 145 9.71 9.01 -0.45
CA VAL A 145 10.23 8.55 -1.75
C VAL A 145 10.08 7.02 -1.95
N LYS A 146 10.35 6.23 -0.91
CA LYS A 146 10.17 4.77 -0.97
C LYS A 146 8.71 4.37 -1.23
N THR A 147 7.78 5.04 -0.56
CA THR A 147 6.33 4.82 -0.73
C THR A 147 5.88 5.24 -2.12
N LYS A 148 6.32 6.41 -2.62
CA LYS A 148 6.05 6.87 -4.00
C LYS A 148 6.43 5.81 -5.03
N ARG A 149 7.62 5.20 -4.89
CA ARG A 149 8.05 4.10 -5.78
C ARG A 149 7.10 2.90 -5.78
N GLN A 150 6.60 2.50 -4.62
CA GLN A 150 5.65 1.38 -4.51
C GLN A 150 4.28 1.75 -5.09
N VAL A 151 3.81 2.98 -4.85
CA VAL A 151 2.54 3.48 -5.40
C VAL A 151 2.62 3.59 -6.91
N MET A 152 3.74 4.06 -7.46
CA MET A 152 4.00 4.09 -8.91
C MET A 152 3.86 2.69 -9.53
N GLU A 153 4.52 1.67 -8.95
CA GLU A 153 4.41 0.29 -9.44
C GLU A 153 2.96 -0.23 -9.37
N TYR A 154 2.25 0.11 -8.30
CA TYR A 154 0.85 -0.25 -8.13
C TYR A 154 -0.06 0.44 -9.16
N TYR A 155 0.15 1.72 -9.46
CA TYR A 155 -0.55 2.43 -10.52
C TYR A 155 -0.28 1.79 -11.87
N GLU A 156 0.97 1.46 -12.18
CA GLU A 156 1.30 0.76 -13.42
C GLU A 156 0.59 -0.60 -13.52
N LYS A 157 0.68 -1.45 -12.48
CA LYS A 157 0.03 -2.77 -12.48
C LYS A 157 -1.49 -2.69 -12.52
N THR A 158 -2.08 -1.62 -11.98
CA THR A 158 -3.52 -1.36 -12.08
C THR A 158 -3.91 -0.61 -13.35
N GLY A 159 -2.97 -0.36 -14.26
CA GLY A 159 -3.22 0.27 -15.55
C GLY A 159 -3.54 1.76 -15.48
N ARG A 160 -3.13 2.46 -14.42
CA ARG A 160 -3.22 3.92 -14.28
C ARG A 160 -1.89 4.55 -14.70
N TYR A 161 -1.63 4.55 -16.00
CA TYR A 161 -0.31 4.92 -16.53
C TYR A 161 0.01 6.40 -16.34
N ALA A 162 -0.94 7.30 -16.54
CA ALA A 162 -0.74 8.73 -16.26
C ALA A 162 -0.35 8.98 -14.80
N SER A 163 -1.09 8.41 -13.84
CA SER A 163 -0.76 8.57 -12.41
C SER A 163 0.59 7.95 -12.02
N ALA A 164 1.01 6.87 -12.70
CA ALA A 164 2.34 6.31 -12.50
C ALA A 164 3.43 7.24 -13.06
N GLU A 165 3.19 7.88 -14.20
CA GLU A 165 4.10 8.87 -14.80
C GLU A 165 4.23 10.12 -13.94
N ASP A 166 3.13 10.65 -13.41
CA ASP A 166 3.14 11.81 -12.50
C ASP A 166 4.09 11.57 -11.32
N LEU A 167 3.99 10.40 -10.69
CA LEU A 167 4.88 10.00 -9.59
C LEU A 167 6.33 9.77 -10.05
N LEU A 168 6.56 9.30 -11.27
CA LEU A 168 7.90 9.14 -11.82
C LEU A 168 8.60 10.50 -11.94
N PHE A 169 7.94 11.50 -12.52
CA PHE A 169 8.55 12.82 -12.67
C PHE A 169 8.74 13.53 -11.33
N GLU A 170 7.81 13.38 -10.40
CA GLU A 170 7.99 13.87 -9.04
C GLU A 170 9.23 13.23 -8.35
N LEU A 171 9.46 11.93 -8.57
CA LEU A 171 10.66 11.23 -8.08
C LEU A 171 11.94 11.73 -8.75
N VAL A 172 11.91 12.03 -10.06
CA VAL A 172 13.05 12.60 -10.79
C VAL A 172 13.38 14.00 -10.27
N GLU A 173 12.37 14.83 -10.02
CA GLU A 173 12.56 16.17 -9.44
C GLU A 173 13.12 16.11 -8.02
N THR A 174 12.69 15.13 -7.23
CA THR A 174 13.13 14.94 -5.84
C THR A 174 14.55 14.35 -5.76
N GLU A 175 14.89 13.43 -6.66
CA GLU A 175 16.18 12.72 -6.68
C GLU A 175 16.89 12.82 -8.06
N PRO A 176 17.24 14.04 -8.55
CA PRO A 176 17.70 14.25 -9.93
C PRO A 176 19.08 13.64 -10.24
N ALA A 177 19.84 13.25 -9.21
CA ALA A 177 21.13 12.57 -9.36
C ALA A 177 21.06 11.05 -9.13
N ASN A 178 19.86 10.50 -8.92
CA ASN A 178 19.68 9.08 -8.62
C ASN A 178 19.46 8.28 -9.91
N ALA A 179 20.53 7.72 -10.46
CA ALA A 179 20.48 6.84 -11.63
C ALA A 179 19.47 5.67 -11.49
N GLY A 180 19.16 5.25 -10.26
CA GLY A 180 18.13 4.23 -10.02
C GLY A 180 16.72 4.68 -10.39
N VAL A 181 16.39 5.96 -10.21
CA VAL A 181 15.08 6.54 -10.59
C VAL A 181 14.96 6.60 -12.11
N PHE A 182 16.01 7.06 -12.80
CA PHE A 182 16.04 7.08 -14.27
C PHE A 182 15.93 5.66 -14.87
N ALA A 183 16.68 4.70 -14.32
CA ALA A 183 16.58 3.30 -14.75
C ALA A 183 15.17 2.72 -14.53
N GLN A 184 14.50 3.09 -13.42
CA GLN A 184 13.11 2.71 -13.17
C GLN A 184 12.16 3.32 -14.21
N GLY A 185 12.33 4.60 -14.55
CA GLY A 185 11.54 5.30 -15.57
C GLY A 185 11.74 4.73 -16.98
N GLN A 186 12.98 4.45 -17.38
CA GLN A 186 13.29 3.78 -18.65
C GLN A 186 12.60 2.40 -18.73
N ALA A 187 12.64 1.63 -17.64
CA ALA A 187 11.98 0.33 -17.58
C ALA A 187 10.44 0.45 -17.62
N PHE A 188 9.87 1.50 -17.03
CA PHE A 188 8.44 1.83 -17.09
C PHE A 188 8.00 2.11 -18.53
N TYR A 189 8.65 3.05 -19.23
CA TYR A 189 8.31 3.34 -20.64
C TYR A 189 8.53 2.14 -21.56
N ALA A 190 9.59 1.36 -21.35
CA ALA A 190 9.81 0.12 -22.11
C ALA A 190 8.64 -0.88 -21.97
N ARG A 191 8.01 -0.95 -20.79
CA ARG A 191 6.80 -1.77 -20.58
C ARG A 191 5.56 -1.14 -21.21
N LEU A 192 5.40 0.19 -21.17
CA LEU A 192 4.30 0.89 -21.84
C LEU A 192 4.35 0.75 -23.37
N GLN A 193 5.55 0.73 -23.96
CA GLN A 193 5.70 0.50 -25.40
C GLN A 193 5.08 -0.83 -25.85
N GLN A 194 5.09 -1.85 -24.98
CA GLN A 194 4.51 -3.17 -25.28
C GLN A 194 2.99 -3.23 -25.08
N LYS A 195 2.35 -2.17 -24.56
CA LYS A 195 0.90 -2.11 -24.36
C LYS A 195 0.19 -1.74 -25.65
N SER A 196 -1.07 -2.18 -25.79
CA SER A 196 -1.91 -1.75 -26.91
C SER A 196 -2.39 -0.32 -26.71
N ASP A 197 -2.73 0.38 -27.79
CA ASP A 197 -3.30 1.73 -27.68
C ASP A 197 -4.60 1.74 -26.86
N ALA A 198 -5.38 0.66 -26.94
CA ALA A 198 -6.59 0.51 -26.13
C ALA A 198 -6.27 0.44 -24.63
N ASP A 199 -5.21 -0.27 -24.24
CA ASP A 199 -4.77 -0.35 -22.84
C ASP A 199 -4.25 1.00 -22.35
N LEU A 200 -3.48 1.71 -23.18
CA LEU A 200 -2.96 3.05 -22.86
C LEU A 200 -4.12 4.03 -22.63
N VAL A 201 -5.09 4.07 -23.55
CA VAL A 201 -6.28 4.94 -23.43
C VAL A 201 -7.09 4.59 -22.17
N ALA A 202 -7.26 3.31 -21.86
CA ALA A 202 -7.93 2.89 -20.62
C ALA A 202 -7.20 3.37 -19.35
N GLY A 203 -5.89 3.60 -19.44
CA GLY A 203 -5.05 4.16 -18.39
C GLY A 203 -4.86 5.67 -18.44
N ASN A 204 -5.71 6.38 -19.19
CA ASN A 204 -5.62 7.82 -19.46
C ASN A 204 -4.26 8.23 -20.04
N PHE A 205 -3.77 7.44 -20.99
CA PHE A 205 -2.47 7.61 -21.61
C PHE A 205 -2.53 7.38 -23.11
N SER A 206 -1.48 7.74 -23.83
CA SER A 206 -1.41 7.61 -25.28
C SER A 206 -0.02 7.20 -25.74
N ARG A 207 0.07 6.74 -27.00
CA ARG A 207 1.36 6.41 -27.62
C ARG A 207 2.29 7.63 -27.70
N ALA A 208 1.72 8.80 -27.99
CA ALA A 208 2.47 10.05 -28.04
C ALA A 208 3.05 10.40 -26.66
N GLU A 209 2.27 10.28 -25.59
CA GLU A 209 2.75 10.52 -24.22
C GLU A 209 3.87 9.54 -23.81
N VAL A 210 3.82 8.27 -24.26
CA VAL A 210 4.95 7.33 -24.05
C VAL A 210 6.24 7.86 -24.68
N GLU A 211 6.16 8.36 -25.91
CA GLU A 211 7.33 8.87 -26.66
C GLU A 211 7.83 10.18 -26.05
N GLU A 212 6.93 11.13 -25.79
CA GLU A 212 7.23 12.44 -25.21
C GLU A 212 7.83 12.30 -23.79
N GLY A 213 7.22 11.49 -22.93
CA GLY A 213 7.69 11.27 -21.57
C GLY A 213 9.05 10.55 -21.53
N GLN A 214 9.31 9.62 -22.45
CA GLN A 214 10.61 8.97 -22.57
C GLN A 214 11.71 9.92 -23.07
N GLU A 215 11.41 10.78 -24.04
CA GLU A 215 12.34 11.83 -24.50
C GLU A 215 12.65 12.83 -23.39
N GLN A 216 11.63 13.28 -22.66
CA GLN A 216 11.79 14.19 -21.54
C GLN A 216 12.65 13.57 -20.44
N LEU A 217 12.42 12.29 -20.10
CA LEU A 217 13.24 11.59 -19.11
C LEU A 217 14.71 11.50 -19.53
N ALA A 218 14.99 11.24 -20.81
CA ALA A 218 16.35 11.20 -21.33
C ALA A 218 17.04 12.57 -21.27
N GLN A 219 16.33 13.65 -21.57
CA GLN A 219 16.86 15.02 -21.47
C GLN A 219 17.19 15.43 -20.03
N LEU A 220 16.44 14.92 -19.05
CA LEU A 220 16.68 15.18 -17.63
C LEU A 220 17.85 14.38 -17.05
N GLU A 221 18.28 13.31 -17.72
CA GLU A 221 19.41 12.46 -17.29
C GLU A 221 20.78 13.03 -17.74
N GLU A 222 20.79 13.87 -18.79
CA GLU A 222 21.98 14.54 -19.36
C GLU A 222 22.50 15.72 -18.53
#